data_AF-A0A2V8DNM9-F1
#
_entry.id   AF-A0A2V8DNM9-F1
#
_cell.length_a   1.000
_cell.length_b   1.000
_cell.length_c   1.000
_cell.angle_alpha   90.00
_cell.angle_beta   90.00
_cell.angle_gamma   90.00
#
_symmetry.space_group_name_H-M   'P 1'
#
loop_
_entity.id
_entity.type
_entity.pdbx_description
1 polymer ?
#
loop_
_entity_poly.entity_id
_entity_poly.type
_entity_poly.pdbx_seq_one_letter_code
_entity_poly.pdbx_strand_id
1 'polypeptide(L)'
;MTYAQYAADIESSVELLRTIAAVLDIRAVFPQVSEIANKVLAHDLLTMMFHDRGGHILLEAASTDEFRGLTRFTKADDSKPDEGYVIIDDFTTATLPIVDPVDLRERIVAAGFRSLLVVLTRARHQDMGLGFW
;
A
#
# COMPACT_ATOMS: atom_id res chain seq x y z
N MET A 1 -6.88 6.30 24.00
CA MET A 1 -6.43 7.38 23.11
C MET A 1 -6.58 8.70 23.84
N THR A 2 -5.51 9.49 23.96
CA THR A 2 -5.54 10.79 24.66
C THR A 2 -5.98 11.90 23.70
N TYR A 3 -6.48 13.01 24.23
CA TYR A 3 -6.88 14.17 23.41
C TYR A 3 -5.72 14.73 22.58
N ALA A 4 -4.51 14.72 23.14
CA ALA A 4 -3.29 15.17 22.45
C ALA A 4 -2.95 14.27 21.25
N GLN A 5 -3.15 12.95 21.39
CA GLN A 5 -2.88 12.00 20.30
C GLN A 5 -3.90 12.14 19.17
N TYR A 6 -5.17 12.34 19.51
CA TYR A 6 -6.21 12.62 18.52
C TYR A 6 -5.95 13.93 17.73
N ALA A 7 -5.49 14.97 18.42
CA ALA A 7 -5.12 16.23 17.76
C ALA A 7 -3.93 16.05 16.80
N ALA A 8 -2.92 15.27 17.19
CA ALA A 8 -1.77 14.98 16.33
C ALA A 8 -2.14 14.15 15.09
N ASP A 9 -3.07 13.19 15.23
CA ASP A 9 -3.58 12.41 14.11
C ASP A 9 -4.36 13.28 13.12
N ILE A 10 -5.16 14.23 13.62
CA ILE A 10 -5.86 15.22 12.79
C ILE A 10 -4.86 16.12 12.07
N GLU A 11 -3.86 16.63 12.76
CA GLU A 11 -2.84 17.51 12.15
C GLU A 11 -2.10 16.79 11.02
N SER A 12 -1.68 15.53 11.26
CA SER A 12 -1.06 14.69 10.24
C SER A 12 -1.99 14.43 9.06
N SER A 13 -3.29 14.22 9.31
CA SER A 13 -4.29 14.05 8.25
C SER A 13 -4.48 15.32 7.41
N VAL A 14 -4.47 16.51 8.04
CA VAL A 14 -4.56 17.79 7.34
C VAL A 14 -3.30 18.06 6.50
N GLU A 15 -2.13 17.76 7.05
CA GLU A 15 -0.85 17.83 6.32
C GLU A 15 -0.89 16.92 5.09
N LEU A 16 -1.32 15.66 5.26
CA LEU A 16 -1.46 14.69 4.18
C LEU A 16 -2.36 15.20 3.05
N LEU A 17 -3.55 15.72 3.40
CA LEU A 17 -4.49 16.27 2.41
C LEU A 17 -3.89 17.45 1.63
N ARG A 18 -3.15 18.34 2.30
CA ARG A 18 -2.48 19.48 1.65
C ARG A 18 -1.39 19.01 0.69
N THR A 19 -0.55 18.06 1.10
CA THR A 19 0.51 17.49 0.27
C THR A 19 -0.05 16.86 -1.01
N ILE A 20 -1.13 16.08 -0.89
CA ILE A 20 -1.79 15.46 -2.04
C ILE A 20 -2.43 16.51 -2.96
N ALA A 21 -3.11 17.51 -2.39
CA ALA A 21 -3.79 18.54 -3.16
C ALA A 21 -2.84 19.51 -3.91
N ALA A 22 -1.56 19.54 -3.53
CA ALA A 22 -0.57 20.42 -4.15
C ALA A 22 -0.10 19.96 -5.54
N VAL A 23 -0.40 18.72 -5.94
CA VAL A 23 0.09 18.13 -7.20
C VAL A 23 -1.01 17.46 -8.01
N LEU A 24 -0.80 17.41 -9.33
CA LEU A 24 -1.65 16.63 -10.25
C LEU A 24 -1.23 15.16 -10.32
N ASP A 25 0.05 14.89 -10.08
CA ASP A 25 0.62 13.55 -10.11
C ASP A 25 1.12 13.19 -8.72
N ILE A 26 0.39 12.29 -8.05
CA ILE A 26 0.69 11.84 -6.68
C ILE A 26 2.10 11.25 -6.56
N ARG A 27 2.64 10.67 -7.64
CA ARG A 27 3.97 10.04 -7.65
C ARG A 27 5.07 11.02 -7.30
N ALA A 28 4.89 12.31 -7.61
CA ALA A 28 5.85 13.36 -7.29
C ALA A 28 5.98 13.64 -5.78
N VAL A 29 4.97 13.31 -4.98
CA VAL A 29 4.95 13.58 -3.52
C VAL A 29 4.79 12.29 -2.70
N PHE A 30 4.78 11.12 -3.33
CA PHE A 30 4.50 9.86 -2.65
C PHE A 30 5.50 9.51 -1.52
N PRO A 31 6.81 9.81 -1.64
CA PRO A 31 7.73 9.70 -0.51
C PRO A 31 7.31 10.58 0.70
N GLN A 32 6.89 11.82 0.46
CA GLN A 32 6.43 12.73 1.52
C GLN A 32 5.11 12.26 2.15
N VAL A 33 4.21 11.69 1.35
CA VAL A 33 2.97 11.06 1.82
C VAL A 33 3.29 9.93 2.80
N SER A 34 4.29 9.10 2.51
CA SER A 34 4.76 8.03 3.39
C SER A 34 5.32 8.58 4.71
N GLU A 35 6.16 9.61 4.66
CA GLU A 35 6.71 10.26 5.86
C GLU A 35 5.60 10.79 6.79
N ILE A 36 4.55 11.40 6.24
CA ILE A 36 3.41 11.90 7.01
C ILE A 36 2.60 10.74 7.58
N ALA A 37 2.29 9.72 6.77
CA ALA A 37 1.54 8.55 7.20
C ALA A 37 2.28 7.76 8.29
N ASN A 38 3.62 7.75 8.27
CA ASN A 38 4.46 7.05 9.23
C ASN A 38 4.29 7.58 10.67
N LYS A 39 3.90 8.85 10.82
CA LYS A 39 3.57 9.46 12.12
C LYS A 39 2.35 8.80 12.79
N VAL A 40 1.46 8.20 12.01
CA VAL A 40 0.21 7.57 12.47
C VAL A 40 0.33 6.05 12.49
N LEU A 41 0.88 5.47 11.42
CA LEU A 41 1.10 4.03 11.27
C LEU A 41 2.53 3.80 10.84
N ALA A 42 3.36 3.25 11.74
CA ALA A 42 4.73 2.90 11.42
C ALA A 42 4.78 1.83 10.31
N HIS A 43 5.59 2.08 9.29
CA HIS A 43 5.82 1.20 8.14
C HIS A 43 7.19 1.48 7.54
N ASP A 44 7.77 0.51 6.86
CA ASP A 44 9.07 0.65 6.19
C ASP A 44 8.90 1.19 4.76
N LEU A 45 7.81 0.79 4.11
CA LEU A 45 7.48 1.21 2.75
C LEU A 45 5.97 1.51 2.63
N LEU A 46 5.64 2.53 1.84
CA LEU A 46 4.28 2.79 1.38
C LEU A 46 4.19 2.49 -0.12
N THR A 47 3.15 1.78 -0.54
CA THR A 47 2.82 1.53 -1.94
C THR A 47 1.39 1.93 -2.28
N MET A 48 1.17 2.32 -3.54
CA MET A 48 -0.15 2.51 -4.12
C MET A 48 -0.32 1.57 -5.31
N MET A 49 -1.44 0.85 -5.32
CA MET A 49 -1.73 -0.17 -6.33
C MET A 49 -3.09 0.07 -6.97
N PHE A 50 -3.20 -0.18 -8.27
CA PHE A 50 -4.47 -0.24 -8.99
C PHE A 50 -4.87 -1.67 -9.23
N HIS A 51 -6.15 -1.96 -9.00
CA HIS A 51 -6.76 -3.26 -9.22
C HIS A 51 -7.57 -3.20 -10.51
N ASP A 52 -7.29 -4.11 -11.43
CA ASP A 52 -8.08 -4.32 -12.65
C ASP A 52 -8.85 -5.65 -12.56
N ARG A 53 -9.75 -5.87 -13.52
CA ARG A 53 -10.52 -7.12 -13.64
C ARG A 53 -9.59 -8.31 -13.84
N GLY A 54 -10.01 -9.49 -13.37
CA GLY A 54 -9.24 -10.72 -13.55
C GLY A 54 -7.99 -10.83 -12.67
N GLY A 55 -7.89 -10.01 -11.62
CA GLY A 55 -6.89 -10.15 -10.57
C GLY A 55 -5.57 -9.45 -10.86
N HIS A 56 -5.48 -8.67 -11.95
CA HIS A 56 -4.28 -7.90 -12.26
C HIS A 56 -4.13 -6.72 -11.29
N ILE A 57 -2.94 -6.60 -10.71
CA ILE A 57 -2.55 -5.52 -9.83
C ILE A 57 -1.33 -4.81 -10.41
N LEU A 58 -1.44 -3.49 -10.53
CA LEU A 58 -0.37 -2.60 -11.01
C LEU A 58 0.11 -1.73 -9.84
N LEU A 59 1.41 -1.77 -9.56
CA LEU A 59 2.04 -0.89 -8.58
C LEU A 59 2.31 0.47 -9.24
N GLU A 60 1.56 1.49 -8.81
CA GLU A 60 1.57 2.82 -9.42
C GLU A 60 2.54 3.79 -8.74
N ALA A 61 2.72 3.65 -7.44
CA ALA A 61 3.64 4.47 -6.67
C ALA A 61 4.24 3.68 -5.50
N ALA A 62 5.47 4.04 -5.13
CA ALA A 62 6.20 3.51 -3.97
C ALA A 62 6.98 4.66 -3.33
N SER A 63 7.10 4.68 -2.00
CA SER A 63 7.82 5.75 -1.29
C SER A 63 9.35 5.62 -1.42
N THR A 64 9.83 4.42 -1.73
CA THR A 64 11.21 4.12 -2.06
C THR A 64 11.28 3.24 -3.32
N ASP A 65 12.47 3.07 -3.87
CA ASP A 65 12.74 2.23 -5.05
C ASP A 65 13.09 0.78 -4.65
N GLU A 66 12.73 0.32 -3.44
CA GLU A 66 13.16 -0.99 -2.92
C GLU A 66 12.57 -2.18 -3.70
N PHE A 67 11.42 -2.00 -4.34
CA PHE A 67 10.81 -2.98 -5.24
C PHE A 67 11.22 -2.79 -6.70
N ARG A 68 12.52 -2.61 -7.00
CA ARG A 68 12.99 -2.56 -8.39
C ARG A 68 12.49 -3.77 -9.18
N GLY A 69 11.63 -3.51 -10.16
CA GLY A 69 11.11 -4.52 -11.08
C GLY A 69 9.86 -5.28 -10.63
N LEU A 70 9.23 -4.95 -9.49
CA LEU A 70 7.86 -5.39 -9.21
C LEU A 70 6.89 -4.27 -9.56
N THR A 71 6.50 -4.22 -10.83
CA THR A 71 5.52 -3.24 -11.32
C THR A 71 4.11 -3.84 -11.43
N ARG A 72 4.01 -5.16 -11.56
CA ARG A 72 2.73 -5.85 -11.74
C ARG A 72 2.78 -7.25 -11.16
N PHE A 73 1.65 -7.70 -10.66
CA PHE A 73 1.39 -9.09 -10.32
C PHE A 73 -0.08 -9.44 -10.55
N THR A 74 -0.38 -10.74 -10.59
CA THR A 74 -1.73 -11.26 -10.84
C THR A 74 -2.12 -12.20 -9.71
N LYS A 75 -3.31 -11.96 -9.17
CA LYS A 75 -3.98 -12.85 -8.23
C LYS A 75 -4.66 -14.01 -8.93
N ALA A 76 -4.89 -15.11 -8.21
CA ALA A 76 -5.65 -16.26 -8.68
C ALA A 76 -7.11 -15.90 -9.03
N ASP A 77 -7.68 -14.92 -8.34
CA ASP A 77 -8.99 -14.33 -8.64
C ASP A 77 -9.03 -12.82 -8.32
N ASP A 78 -10.10 -12.15 -8.76
CA ASP A 78 -10.36 -10.75 -8.47
C ASP A 78 -11.26 -10.54 -7.24
N SER A 79 -11.38 -11.54 -6.37
CA SER A 79 -12.14 -11.41 -5.12
C SER A 79 -11.55 -10.29 -4.26
N LYS A 80 -12.45 -9.51 -3.66
CA LYS A 80 -12.10 -8.45 -2.71
C LYS A 80 -12.48 -8.91 -1.30
N PRO A 81 -11.67 -8.61 -0.29
CA PRO A 81 -12.04 -8.86 1.09
C PRO A 81 -13.28 -8.02 1.45
N ASP A 82 -14.21 -8.62 2.16
CA ASP A 82 -15.44 -7.93 2.61
C ASP A 82 -15.14 -6.75 3.54
N GLU A 83 -14.06 -6.85 4.32
CA GLU A 83 -13.65 -5.85 5.31
C GLU A 83 -13.01 -4.61 4.69
N GLY A 84 -12.70 -4.63 3.39
CA GLY A 84 -12.05 -3.51 2.70
C GLY A 84 -10.55 -3.38 3.01
N TYR A 85 -9.94 -4.36 3.67
CA TYR A 85 -8.49 -4.42 3.89
C TYR A 85 -7.98 -5.86 3.87
N VAL A 86 -6.66 -6.01 3.74
CA VAL A 86 -5.93 -7.27 3.85
C VAL A 86 -4.80 -7.08 4.85
N ILE A 87 -4.63 -8.02 5.77
CA ILE A 87 -3.46 -8.07 6.65
C ILE A 87 -2.71 -9.36 6.35
N ILE A 88 -1.40 -9.22 6.19
CA ILE A 88 -0.44 -10.31 6.16
C ILE A 88 0.50 -10.07 7.33
N ASP A 89 0.37 -10.89 8.38
CA ASP A 89 1.21 -10.74 9.58
C ASP A 89 2.66 -11.17 9.33
N ASP A 90 2.85 -12.24 8.53
CA ASP A 90 4.19 -12.76 8.23
C ASP A 90 4.29 -13.43 6.85
N PHE A 91 4.96 -12.76 5.91
CA PHE A 91 5.24 -13.26 4.56
C PHE A 91 6.04 -14.57 4.53
N THR A 92 6.76 -14.93 5.59
CA THR A 92 7.49 -16.20 5.64
C THR A 92 6.58 -17.41 5.82
N THR A 93 5.35 -17.19 6.29
CA THR A 93 4.36 -18.26 6.51
C THR A 93 3.08 -18.07 5.69
N ALA A 94 2.85 -16.86 5.17
CA ALA A 94 1.65 -16.54 4.41
C ALA A 94 1.56 -17.31 3.08
N THR A 95 0.34 -17.77 2.79
CA THR A 95 -0.04 -18.23 1.46
C THR A 95 -0.65 -17.06 0.71
N LEU A 96 0.03 -16.60 -0.35
CA LEU A 96 -0.47 -15.51 -1.18
C LEU A 96 -1.26 -16.09 -2.36
N PRO A 97 -2.46 -15.57 -2.68
CA PRO A 97 -3.23 -16.02 -3.84
C PRO A 97 -2.67 -15.38 -5.12
N ILE A 98 -1.36 -15.50 -5.37
CA ILE A 98 -0.64 -14.87 -6.48
C ILE A 98 -0.21 -15.96 -7.45
N VAL A 99 -0.52 -15.77 -8.73
CA VAL A 99 -0.21 -16.74 -9.80
C VAL A 99 0.92 -16.27 -10.71
N ASP A 100 1.18 -14.96 -10.76
CA ASP A 100 2.28 -14.39 -11.55
C ASP A 100 2.78 -13.08 -10.90
N PRO A 101 4.09 -12.89 -10.68
CA PRO A 101 5.11 -13.92 -10.79
C PRO A 101 5.00 -14.93 -9.63
N VAL A 102 5.26 -16.21 -9.92
CA VAL A 102 5.15 -17.30 -8.93
C VAL A 102 6.12 -17.14 -7.76
N ASP A 103 7.22 -16.41 -7.95
CA ASP A 103 8.28 -16.20 -6.97
C ASP A 103 8.08 -14.92 -6.13
N LEU A 104 6.93 -14.25 -6.24
CA LEU A 104 6.69 -12.95 -5.61
C LEU A 104 6.96 -12.98 -4.10
N ARG A 105 6.49 -14.02 -3.39
CA ARG A 105 6.70 -14.15 -1.94
C ARG A 105 8.19 -14.27 -1.62
N GLU A 106 8.94 -15.09 -2.35
CA GLU A 106 10.38 -15.22 -2.12
C GLU A 106 11.10 -13.88 -2.32
N ARG A 107 10.71 -13.10 -3.33
CA ARG A 107 11.26 -11.77 -3.59
C ARG A 107 10.96 -10.77 -2.46
N ILE A 108 9.73 -10.76 -1.96
CA ILE A 108 9.32 -9.92 -0.81
C ILE A 108 10.15 -10.26 0.43
N VAL A 109 10.26 -11.55 0.77
CA VAL A 109 11.03 -12.02 1.92
C VAL A 109 12.52 -11.73 1.76
N ALA A 110 13.08 -11.92 0.55
CA ALA A 110 14.48 -11.63 0.27
C ALA A 110 14.81 -10.12 0.35
N ALA A 111 13.83 -9.25 0.09
CA ALA A 111 13.94 -7.81 0.29
C ALA A 111 13.82 -7.39 1.77
N GLY A 112 13.47 -8.30 2.68
CA GLY A 112 13.42 -8.07 4.12
C GLY A 112 12.03 -7.75 4.68
N PHE A 113 11.02 -7.61 3.82
CA PHE A 113 9.65 -7.31 4.26
C PHE A 113 9.01 -8.53 4.96
N ARG A 114 8.33 -8.26 6.08
CA ARG A 114 7.71 -9.29 6.94
C ARG A 114 6.20 -9.19 6.97
N SER A 115 5.65 -7.99 7.04
CA SER A 115 4.22 -7.75 7.16
C SER A 115 3.69 -6.90 6.02
N LEU A 116 2.38 -6.89 5.84
CA LEU A 116 1.69 -5.95 4.95
C LEU A 116 0.27 -5.69 5.46
N LEU A 117 -0.09 -4.42 5.60
CA LEU A 117 -1.47 -3.99 5.63
C LEU A 117 -1.82 -3.36 4.28
N VAL A 118 -2.85 -3.85 3.61
CA VAL A 118 -3.44 -3.17 2.45
C VAL A 118 -4.80 -2.61 2.84
N VAL A 119 -4.96 -1.29 2.73
CA VAL A 119 -6.27 -0.65 2.82
C VAL A 119 -6.81 -0.45 1.41
N LEU A 120 -7.99 -0.98 1.13
CA LEU A 120 -8.64 -0.86 -0.17
C LEU A 120 -9.56 0.35 -0.19
N THR A 121 -9.50 1.10 -1.28
CA THR A 121 -10.33 2.28 -1.50
C THR A 121 -10.73 2.35 -2.98
N ARG A 122 -11.56 3.34 -3.30
CA ARG A 122 -12.05 3.55 -4.66
C ARG A 122 -12.10 5.03 -5.00
N ALA A 123 -11.47 5.39 -6.11
CA ALA A 123 -11.60 6.71 -6.72
C ALA A 123 -12.42 6.59 -8.00
N ARG A 124 -13.70 7.01 -7.95
CA ARG A 124 -14.67 6.88 -9.05
C ARG A 124 -14.85 5.43 -9.52
N HIS A 125 -14.16 5.04 -10.59
CA HIS A 125 -14.22 3.71 -11.18
C HIS A 125 -12.95 2.89 -10.94
N GLN A 126 -11.90 3.52 -10.39
CA GLN A 126 -10.63 2.87 -10.11
C GLN A 126 -10.64 2.32 -8.70
N ASP A 127 -10.46 1.01 -8.58
CA ASP A 127 -10.19 0.36 -7.30
C ASP A 127 -8.70 0.45 -7.00
N MET A 128 -8.39 0.82 -5.77
CA MET A 128 -7.04 1.16 -5.33
C MET A 128 -6.71 0.45 -4.02
N GLY A 129 -5.44 0.12 -3.82
CA GLY A 129 -4.90 -0.36 -2.56
C GLY A 129 -3.76 0.53 -2.09
N LEU A 130 -3.71 0.83 -0.79
CA LEU A 130 -2.55 1.43 -0.12
C LEU A 130 -1.89 0.35 0.73
N GLY A 131 -0.67 -0.03 0.37
CA GLY A 131 0.11 -1.05 1.06
C GLY A 131 1.12 -0.43 2.03
N PHE A 132 1.03 -0.78 3.31
CA PHE A 132 1.95 -0.43 4.38
C PHE A 132 2.74 -1.68 4.75
N TRP A 133 4.04 -1.69 4.45
CA TRP A 133 4.92 -2.84 4.62
C TRP A 133 5.68 -2.77 5.95
#